data_AF-A0A931YIT3-F1
#
_entry.id   AF-A0A931YIT3-F1
#
_cell.length_a   1.000
_cell.length_b   1.000
_cell.length_c   1.000
_cell.angle_alpha   90.00
_cell.angle_beta   90.00
_cell.angle_gamma   90.00
#
_symmetry.space_group_name_H-M   'P 1'
#
loop_
_entity.id
_entity.type
_entity.pdbx_description
1 polymer ?
#
loop_
_entity_poly.entity_id
_entity_poly.type
_entity_poly.pdbx_seq_one_letter_code
_entity_poly.pdbx_strand_id
1 'polypeptide(L)'
;MSPAAATRTVPLDQLLGALPEKALLGPMPKEVHGLTDDSRRVTEGCCFVAVRGLRVDGHRFIPHAVERGASAIVAEPPDPLPGRSLGRILVPDSRRALPRLADAYFGHPSRALTVVGVTGTNGKTTTTYLVEALLRARGLETGIVGTIRYVIRGVGRGAGQTTPEALELQGLLAEMVATGVGGVAMEVSSHALELRRADGVAFDVAIFTNLTQDHLDLHGTMERYAQAKARLFFELLRDGPKPRPTAVLNADDPVGAEWARRLTAELPGRVLTFGLGPAHAVRPRG
;
A
#
# COMPACT_ATOMS: atom_id res chain seq x y z
N MET A 1 7.92 -15.66 -9.31
CA MET A 1 8.85 -14.66 -9.87
C MET A 1 8.28 -13.30 -9.54
N SER A 2 9.00 -12.48 -8.76
CA SER A 2 8.60 -11.08 -8.49
C SER A 2 8.70 -10.29 -9.80
N PRO A 3 7.70 -9.45 -10.16
CA PRO A 3 7.64 -8.79 -11.48
C PRO A 3 8.91 -7.99 -11.70
N ALA A 4 9.47 -7.92 -12.93
CA ALA A 4 10.74 -7.23 -13.28
C ALA A 4 10.80 -5.76 -12.79
N ALA A 5 12.00 -5.16 -12.77
CA ALA A 5 12.15 -3.74 -12.39
C ALA A 5 11.14 -2.91 -13.20
N ALA A 6 10.44 -2.00 -12.53
CA ALA A 6 9.50 -1.17 -13.25
C ALA A 6 10.31 -0.30 -14.23
N THR A 7 10.05 -0.46 -15.52
CA THR A 7 10.81 0.17 -16.62
C THR A 7 9.95 1.27 -17.22
N ARG A 8 9.93 2.40 -16.53
CA ARG A 8 9.28 3.64 -16.95
C ARG A 8 10.24 4.79 -16.67
N THR A 9 10.43 5.65 -17.66
CA THR A 9 11.14 6.91 -17.47
C THR A 9 10.20 7.93 -16.85
N VAL A 10 10.60 8.52 -15.74
CA VAL A 10 9.88 9.64 -15.11
C VAL A 10 10.84 10.78 -14.78
N PRO A 11 10.40 12.05 -14.91
CA PRO A 11 11.11 13.19 -14.36
C PRO A 11 11.41 13.00 -12.86
N LEU A 12 12.61 13.35 -12.42
CA LEU A 12 12.99 13.18 -11.02
C LEU A 12 12.20 14.12 -10.10
N ASP A 13 11.86 15.32 -10.58
CA ASP A 13 11.05 16.30 -9.85
C ASP A 13 9.68 15.75 -9.42
N GLN A 14 9.06 14.89 -10.22
CA GLN A 14 7.83 14.17 -9.88
C GLN A 14 8.02 13.31 -8.61
N LEU A 15 9.14 12.58 -8.52
CA LEU A 15 9.46 11.76 -7.37
C LEU A 15 9.83 12.61 -6.15
N LEU A 16 10.59 13.68 -6.37
CA LEU A 16 10.94 14.64 -5.33
C LEU A 16 9.71 15.34 -4.75
N GLY A 17 8.70 15.64 -5.57
CA GLY A 17 7.42 16.20 -5.13
C GLY A 17 6.64 15.28 -4.19
N ALA A 18 6.82 13.96 -4.29
CA ALA A 18 6.18 12.97 -3.42
C ALA A 18 6.82 12.87 -2.03
N LEU A 19 7.99 13.48 -1.84
CA LEU A 19 8.77 13.44 -0.60
C LEU A 19 8.72 14.80 0.10
N PRO A 20 7.87 14.98 1.13
CA PRO A 20 7.72 16.28 1.80
C PRO A 20 8.98 16.69 2.56
N GLU A 21 9.63 15.74 3.23
CA GLU A 21 10.85 15.96 4.00
C GLU A 21 12.00 15.21 3.33
N LYS A 22 12.96 15.97 2.81
CA LYS A 22 14.14 15.42 2.11
C LYS A 22 15.30 16.42 2.10
N ALA A 23 16.52 15.91 2.01
CA ALA A 23 17.71 16.67 1.66
C ALA A 23 18.36 16.10 0.40
N LEU A 24 18.84 16.98 -0.49
CA LEU A 24 19.45 16.59 -1.76
C LEU A 24 20.96 16.81 -1.70
N LEU A 25 21.74 15.78 -2.03
CA LEU A 25 23.19 15.84 -2.06
C LEU A 25 23.73 15.32 -3.41
N GLY A 26 24.75 16.00 -3.94
CA GLY A 26 25.35 15.64 -5.23
C GLY A 26 24.51 16.05 -6.44
N PRO A 27 24.99 15.77 -7.66
CA PRO A 27 24.26 16.10 -8.89
C PRO A 27 23.05 15.18 -9.06
N MET A 28 21.87 15.78 -9.26
CA MET A 28 20.64 15.04 -9.52
C MET A 28 20.46 14.77 -11.03
N PRO A 29 20.06 13.56 -11.44
CA PRO A 29 19.64 13.34 -12.82
C PRO A 29 18.33 14.08 -13.11
N LYS A 30 18.07 14.43 -14.39
CA LYS A 30 16.80 15.05 -14.79
C LYS A 30 15.63 14.08 -14.69
N GLU A 31 15.89 12.81 -14.98
CA GLU A 31 14.92 11.73 -15.01
C GLU A 31 15.54 10.44 -14.51
N VAL A 32 14.70 9.48 -14.13
CA VAL A 32 15.11 8.13 -13.76
C VAL A 32 14.40 7.13 -14.64
N HIS A 33 15.09 6.07 -15.06
CA HIS A 33 14.58 5.06 -16.00
C HIS A 33 13.96 3.84 -15.30
N GLY A 34 13.98 3.83 -13.97
CA GLY A 34 13.37 2.80 -13.14
C GLY A 34 13.39 3.18 -11.66
N LEU A 35 12.57 2.47 -10.88
CA LEU A 35 12.53 2.57 -9.42
C LEU A 35 12.59 1.15 -8.84
N THR A 36 13.44 0.91 -7.85
CA THR A 36 13.55 -0.40 -7.19
C THR A 36 14.08 -0.26 -5.75
N ASP A 37 13.59 -1.10 -4.85
CA ASP A 37 14.11 -1.30 -3.49
C ASP A 37 14.97 -2.58 -3.36
N ASP A 38 15.15 -3.31 -4.47
CA ASP A 38 16.01 -4.49 -4.57
C ASP A 38 17.25 -4.18 -5.42
N SER A 39 18.42 -4.19 -4.79
CA SER A 39 19.70 -3.87 -5.44
C SER A 39 20.03 -4.84 -6.59
N ARG A 40 19.57 -6.09 -6.53
CA ARG A 40 19.80 -7.11 -7.58
C ARG A 40 19.09 -6.76 -8.89
N ARG A 41 18.11 -5.85 -8.82
CA ARG A 41 17.24 -5.46 -9.93
C ARG A 41 17.54 -4.05 -10.45
N VAL A 42 18.53 -3.38 -9.88
CA VAL A 42 19.03 -2.12 -10.41
C VAL A 42 19.56 -2.34 -11.82
N THR A 43 19.15 -1.46 -12.72
CA THR A 43 19.71 -1.28 -14.06
C THR A 43 20.20 0.15 -14.20
N GLU A 44 20.90 0.44 -15.29
CA GLU A 44 21.42 1.77 -15.59
C GLU A 44 20.30 2.83 -15.54
N GLY A 45 20.55 3.92 -14.83
CA GLY A 45 19.63 5.05 -14.70
C GLY A 45 18.47 4.85 -13.72
N CYS A 46 18.43 3.76 -12.96
CA CYS A 46 17.42 3.56 -11.92
C CYS A 46 17.65 4.42 -10.68
N CYS A 47 16.56 4.77 -10.01
CA CYS A 47 16.56 5.20 -8.62
C CYS A 47 16.48 3.96 -7.71
N PHE A 48 17.45 3.81 -6.80
CA PHE A 48 17.44 2.76 -5.79
C PHE A 48 16.97 3.33 -4.44
N VAL A 49 16.00 2.67 -3.81
CA VAL A 49 15.48 3.04 -2.48
C VAL A 49 16.01 2.06 -1.44
N ALA A 50 16.96 2.52 -0.62
CA ALA A 50 17.54 1.72 0.45
C ALA A 50 16.60 1.65 1.66
N VAL A 51 15.75 0.62 1.71
CA VAL A 51 14.81 0.41 2.83
C VAL A 51 15.40 -0.45 3.93
N ARG A 52 15.30 -0.03 5.20
CA ARG A 52 15.63 -0.87 6.35
C ARG A 52 14.59 -1.98 6.54
N GLY A 53 14.84 -3.17 5.99
CA GLY A 53 13.96 -4.33 6.11
C GLY A 53 13.92 -4.94 7.52
N LEU A 54 13.00 -5.88 7.76
CA LEU A 54 12.90 -6.59 9.06
C LEU A 54 14.11 -7.51 9.33
N ARG A 55 14.70 -8.07 8.28
CA ARG A 55 15.80 -9.04 8.36
C ARG A 55 17.14 -8.47 7.93
N VAL A 56 17.12 -7.53 6.98
CA VAL A 56 18.32 -6.96 6.37
C VAL A 56 18.12 -5.48 6.14
N ASP A 57 19.12 -4.70 6.49
CA ASP A 57 19.19 -3.27 6.17
C ASP A 57 19.58 -3.08 4.69
N GLY A 58 18.68 -2.50 3.89
CA GLY A 58 18.89 -2.20 2.48
C GLY A 58 20.03 -1.23 2.20
N HIS A 59 20.43 -0.40 3.17
CA HIS A 59 21.55 0.53 3.04
C HIS A 59 22.87 -0.20 2.78
N ARG A 60 23.00 -1.44 3.27
CA ARG A 60 24.18 -2.28 3.02
C ARG A 60 24.39 -2.62 1.55
N PHE A 61 23.35 -2.48 0.73
CA PHE A 61 23.40 -2.79 -0.70
C PHE A 61 23.55 -1.56 -1.60
N ILE A 62 23.70 -0.36 -1.03
CA ILE A 62 23.96 0.86 -1.80
C ILE A 62 25.21 0.70 -2.69
N PRO A 63 26.37 0.18 -2.23
CA PRO A 63 27.52 -0.01 -3.11
C PRO A 63 27.20 -0.86 -4.35
N HIS A 64 26.47 -1.96 -4.16
CA HIS A 64 26.03 -2.83 -5.25
C HIS A 64 25.05 -2.12 -6.21
N ALA A 65 24.14 -1.28 -5.70
CA ALA A 65 23.26 -0.49 -6.55
C ALA A 65 24.05 0.53 -7.40
N VAL A 66 25.09 1.16 -6.84
CA VAL A 66 25.98 2.07 -7.57
C VAL A 66 26.74 1.33 -8.66
N GLU A 67 27.31 0.16 -8.37
CA GLU A 67 28.02 -0.67 -9.35
C GLU A 67 27.13 -1.09 -10.52
N ARG A 68 25.83 -1.27 -10.28
CA ARG A 68 24.83 -1.61 -11.30
C ARG A 68 24.27 -0.42 -12.07
N GLY A 69 24.76 0.79 -11.80
CA GLY A 69 24.41 1.98 -12.56
C GLY A 69 23.19 2.76 -12.05
N ALA A 70 22.85 2.66 -10.76
CA ALA A 70 21.87 3.57 -10.18
C ALA A 70 22.27 5.04 -10.41
N SER A 71 21.35 5.87 -10.88
CA SER A 71 21.57 7.31 -11.11
C SER A 71 21.17 8.17 -9.91
N ALA A 72 20.35 7.62 -9.02
CA ALA A 72 19.97 8.25 -7.76
C ALA A 72 19.77 7.21 -6.65
N ILE A 73 20.11 7.59 -5.41
CA ILE A 73 19.91 6.78 -4.21
C ILE A 73 18.98 7.52 -3.25
N VAL A 74 17.91 6.86 -2.80
CA VAL A 74 17.09 7.30 -1.66
C VAL A 74 17.53 6.52 -0.44
N ALA A 75 17.91 7.22 0.64
CA ALA A 75 18.46 6.62 1.85
C ALA A 75 18.13 7.47 3.08
N GLU A 76 18.33 6.92 4.27
CA GLU A 76 18.28 7.66 5.54
C GLU A 76 19.65 8.30 5.87
N PRO A 77 19.69 9.43 6.60
CA PRO A 77 20.93 9.98 7.12
C PRO A 77 21.72 8.97 7.99
N PRO A 78 23.06 9.09 8.07
CA PRO A 78 23.91 10.09 7.39
C PRO A 78 24.11 9.81 5.88
N ASP A 79 24.81 10.70 5.17
CA ASP A 79 25.15 10.49 3.74
C ASP A 79 25.85 9.12 3.54
N PRO A 80 25.26 8.19 2.76
CA PRO A 80 25.83 6.85 2.57
C PRO A 80 27.00 6.81 1.58
N LEU A 81 27.25 7.88 0.83
CA LEU A 81 28.27 7.95 -0.24
C LEU A 81 29.00 9.31 -0.23
N PRO A 82 29.67 9.69 0.88
CA PRO A 82 30.35 10.97 0.98
C PRO A 82 31.41 11.13 -0.12
N GLY A 83 31.44 12.29 -0.76
CA GLY A 83 32.39 12.61 -1.83
C GLY A 83 32.11 11.97 -3.20
N ARG A 84 31.07 11.14 -3.35
CA ARG A 84 30.69 10.56 -4.65
C ARG A 84 29.85 11.56 -5.48
N SER A 85 30.13 11.65 -6.78
CA SER A 85 29.32 12.42 -7.74
C SER A 85 28.10 11.61 -8.21
N LEU A 86 27.15 11.40 -7.29
CA LEU A 86 25.91 10.66 -7.54
C LEU A 86 24.76 11.35 -6.77
N GLY A 87 23.56 11.39 -7.33
CA GLY A 87 22.42 11.98 -6.64
C GLY A 87 22.00 11.15 -5.41
N ARG A 88 21.95 11.79 -4.25
CA ARG A 88 21.41 11.21 -3.01
C ARG A 88 20.24 12.04 -2.48
N ILE A 89 19.14 11.36 -2.20
CA ILE A 89 17.91 11.91 -1.67
C ILE A 89 17.75 11.37 -0.27
N LEU A 90 18.21 12.13 0.72
CA LEU A 90 18.12 11.73 2.12
C LEU A 90 16.72 11.98 2.65
N VAL A 91 16.09 10.96 3.23
CA VAL A 91 14.75 11.01 3.82
C VAL A 91 14.81 10.57 5.28
N PRO A 92 13.94 11.07 6.17
CA PRO A 92 13.95 10.66 7.57
C PRO A 92 13.57 9.17 7.77
N ASP A 93 12.78 8.61 6.85
CA ASP A 93 12.31 7.23 6.91
C ASP A 93 12.14 6.69 5.49
N SER A 94 13.03 5.76 5.10
CA SER A 94 13.03 5.11 3.79
C SER A 94 11.80 4.22 3.55
N ARG A 95 11.28 3.61 4.61
CA ARG A 95 10.08 2.76 4.58
C ARG A 95 8.82 3.58 4.31
N ARG A 96 8.76 4.83 4.79
CA ARG A 96 7.70 5.79 4.44
C ARG A 96 7.89 6.41 3.06
N ALA A 97 9.12 6.59 2.62
CA ALA A 97 9.43 7.15 1.31
C ALA A 97 9.03 6.20 0.16
N LEU A 98 9.33 4.90 0.28
CA LEU A 98 9.06 3.92 -0.79
C LEU A 98 7.62 3.92 -1.32
N PRO A 99 6.55 3.79 -0.51
CA PRO A 99 5.18 3.78 -1.02
C PRO A 99 4.77 5.10 -1.70
N ARG A 100 5.29 6.25 -1.22
CA ARG A 100 5.04 7.56 -1.84
C ARG A 100 5.73 7.68 -3.20
N LEU A 101 6.99 7.24 -3.26
CA LEU A 101 7.75 7.19 -4.51
C LEU A 101 7.10 6.24 -5.50
N ALA A 102 6.66 5.06 -5.07
CA ALA A 102 5.98 4.10 -5.93
C ALA A 102 4.64 4.65 -6.47
N ASP A 103 3.81 5.24 -5.60
CA ASP A 103 2.54 5.87 -6.01
C ASP A 103 2.77 6.97 -7.06
N ALA A 104 3.75 7.86 -6.81
CA ALA A 104 4.11 8.90 -7.76
C ALA A 104 4.69 8.34 -9.06
N TYR A 105 5.63 7.38 -8.99
CA TYR A 105 6.30 6.78 -10.13
C TYR A 105 5.31 6.15 -11.13
N PHE A 106 4.25 5.51 -10.60
CA PHE A 106 3.20 4.89 -11.40
C PHE A 106 2.03 5.85 -11.75
N GLY A 107 2.13 7.14 -11.41
CA GLY A 107 1.12 8.13 -11.79
C GLY A 107 -0.18 8.04 -10.97
N HIS A 108 -0.07 7.66 -9.70
CA HIS A 108 -1.18 7.56 -8.75
C HIS A 108 -2.32 6.61 -9.17
N PRO A 109 -2.01 5.34 -9.51
CA PRO A 109 -2.96 4.46 -10.18
C PRO A 109 -4.23 4.19 -9.36
N SER A 110 -4.12 4.12 -8.03
CA SER A 110 -5.28 3.91 -7.15
C SER A 110 -6.33 5.02 -7.23
N ARG A 111 -5.96 6.23 -7.67
CA ARG A 111 -6.91 7.34 -7.82
C ARG A 111 -7.90 7.11 -8.96
N ALA A 112 -7.49 6.38 -10.00
CA ALA A 112 -8.32 6.06 -11.17
C ALA A 112 -9.18 4.79 -10.99
N LEU A 113 -9.00 4.05 -9.89
CA LEU A 113 -9.69 2.79 -9.60
C LEU A 113 -10.69 2.98 -8.46
N THR A 114 -11.80 2.26 -8.45
CA THR A 114 -12.58 2.09 -7.20
C THR A 114 -11.88 1.04 -6.34
N VAL A 115 -11.28 1.42 -5.21
CA VAL A 115 -10.49 0.51 -4.37
C VAL A 115 -11.21 0.22 -3.05
N VAL A 116 -11.46 -1.07 -2.79
CA VAL A 116 -12.04 -1.57 -1.54
C VAL A 116 -10.99 -2.38 -0.78
N GLY A 117 -10.54 -1.88 0.37
CA GLY A 117 -9.59 -2.56 1.25
C GLY A 117 -10.30 -3.34 2.35
N VAL A 118 -9.92 -4.59 2.58
CA VAL A 118 -10.49 -5.44 3.64
C VAL A 118 -9.41 -5.85 4.62
N THR A 119 -9.62 -5.56 5.90
CA THR A 119 -8.77 -6.05 6.99
C THR A 119 -9.57 -6.74 8.09
N GLY A 120 -8.84 -7.45 8.94
CA GLY A 120 -9.36 -8.29 10.03
C GLY A 120 -8.55 -9.56 10.20
N THR A 121 -8.81 -10.33 11.26
CA THR A 121 -8.17 -11.63 11.46
C THR A 121 -8.70 -12.62 10.43
N ASN A 122 -10.01 -12.83 10.40
CA ASN A 122 -10.67 -13.80 9.52
C ASN A 122 -11.63 -13.15 8.51
N GLY A 123 -11.86 -13.83 7.38
CA GLY A 123 -12.88 -13.44 6.41
C GLY A 123 -12.45 -12.39 5.37
N LYS A 124 -11.17 -11.96 5.36
CA LYS A 124 -10.62 -11.03 4.36
C LYS A 124 -10.85 -11.56 2.93
N THR A 125 -10.36 -12.77 2.64
CA THR A 125 -10.50 -13.41 1.34
C THR A 125 -11.96 -13.61 0.93
N THR A 126 -12.82 -14.14 1.80
CA THR A 126 -14.25 -14.31 1.47
C THR A 126 -14.89 -12.96 1.11
N THR A 127 -14.61 -11.93 1.90
CA THR A 127 -15.17 -10.59 1.69
C THR A 127 -14.64 -9.96 0.41
N THR A 128 -13.35 -10.11 0.07
CA THR A 128 -12.82 -9.54 -1.19
C THR A 128 -13.43 -10.17 -2.42
N TYR A 129 -13.71 -11.48 -2.41
CA TYR A 129 -14.41 -12.14 -3.52
C TYR A 129 -15.88 -11.71 -3.64
N LEU A 130 -16.58 -11.51 -2.51
CA LEU A 130 -17.94 -10.97 -2.52
C LEU A 130 -17.97 -9.52 -3.05
N VAL A 131 -17.02 -8.70 -2.64
CA VAL A 131 -16.87 -7.31 -3.14
C VAL A 131 -16.56 -7.30 -4.62
N GLU A 132 -15.63 -8.15 -5.09
CA GLU A 132 -15.34 -8.28 -6.51
C GLU A 132 -16.60 -8.65 -7.31
N ALA A 133 -17.37 -9.64 -6.85
CA ALA A 133 -18.59 -10.05 -7.52
C ALA A 133 -19.61 -8.90 -7.62
N LEU A 134 -19.71 -8.07 -6.58
CA LEU A 134 -20.57 -6.88 -6.59
C LEU A 134 -20.07 -5.80 -7.56
N LEU A 135 -18.76 -5.54 -7.61
CA LEU A 135 -18.17 -4.59 -8.57
C LEU A 135 -18.39 -5.06 -10.01
N ARG A 136 -18.21 -6.35 -10.28
CA ARG A 136 -18.47 -6.97 -11.58
C ARG A 136 -19.95 -6.94 -11.95
N ALA A 137 -20.85 -7.19 -11.01
CA ALA A 137 -22.30 -7.07 -11.23
C ALA A 137 -22.73 -5.62 -11.55
N ARG A 138 -21.92 -4.62 -11.18
CA ARG A 138 -22.09 -3.21 -11.57
C ARG A 138 -21.49 -2.88 -12.94
N GLY A 139 -20.99 -3.87 -13.67
CA GLY A 139 -20.45 -3.71 -15.03
C GLY A 139 -18.98 -3.27 -15.07
N LEU A 140 -18.25 -3.32 -13.95
CA LEU A 140 -16.82 -3.01 -13.94
C LEU A 140 -16.00 -4.24 -14.32
N GLU A 141 -14.93 -4.02 -15.10
CA GLU A 141 -13.79 -4.93 -15.12
C GLU A 141 -13.09 -4.86 -13.75
N THR A 142 -12.73 -6.01 -13.19
CA THR A 142 -12.30 -6.12 -11.79
C THR A 142 -10.88 -6.66 -11.62
N GLY A 143 -10.30 -6.35 -10.47
CA GLY A 143 -9.09 -6.96 -9.96
C GLY A 143 -9.22 -7.42 -8.50
N ILE A 144 -8.44 -8.44 -8.13
CA ILE A 144 -8.26 -8.89 -6.75
C ILE A 144 -6.79 -8.85 -6.40
N VAL A 145 -6.47 -8.31 -5.23
CA VAL A 145 -5.14 -8.45 -4.60
C VAL A 145 -5.35 -9.16 -3.27
N GLY A 146 -4.91 -10.42 -3.16
CA GLY A 146 -5.16 -11.20 -1.95
C GLY A 146 -4.30 -12.45 -1.82
N THR A 147 -4.59 -13.23 -0.79
CA THR A 147 -3.79 -14.38 -0.35
C THR A 147 -3.71 -15.49 -1.39
N ILE A 148 -4.81 -15.75 -2.11
CA ILE A 148 -4.87 -16.87 -3.06
C ILE A 148 -4.13 -16.52 -4.36
N ARG A 149 -4.49 -15.37 -4.96
CA ARG A 149 -4.00 -14.92 -6.29
C ARG A 149 -4.08 -13.41 -6.38
N TYR A 150 -3.27 -12.85 -7.27
CA TYR A 150 -3.53 -11.54 -7.86
C TYR A 150 -4.30 -11.76 -9.15
N VAL A 151 -5.48 -11.16 -9.28
CA VAL A 151 -6.36 -11.32 -10.44
C VAL A 151 -6.49 -9.97 -11.14
N ILE A 152 -6.26 -9.95 -12.45
CA ILE A 152 -6.48 -8.78 -13.31
C ILE A 152 -7.37 -9.25 -14.45
N ARG A 153 -8.61 -8.74 -14.54
CA ARG A 153 -9.57 -9.09 -15.60
C ARG A 153 -9.77 -10.61 -15.75
N GLY A 154 -9.95 -11.29 -14.62
CA GLY A 154 -10.11 -12.75 -14.56
C GLY A 154 -8.82 -13.57 -14.74
N VAL A 155 -7.70 -12.96 -15.11
CA VAL A 155 -6.40 -13.64 -15.24
C VAL A 155 -5.69 -13.66 -13.89
N GLY A 156 -5.55 -14.86 -13.31
CA GLY A 156 -4.90 -15.06 -12.02
C GLY A 156 -3.39 -15.27 -12.13
N ARG A 157 -2.64 -14.68 -11.20
CA ARG A 157 -1.20 -14.87 -10.97
C ARG A 157 -0.97 -15.38 -9.55
N GLY A 158 0.12 -16.13 -9.35
CA GLY A 158 0.51 -16.57 -8.01
C GLY A 158 0.78 -15.38 -7.10
N ALA A 159 0.19 -15.38 -5.90
CA ALA A 159 0.44 -14.36 -4.89
C ALA A 159 1.71 -14.73 -4.10
N GLY A 160 2.66 -13.79 -4.00
CA GLY A 160 3.83 -13.97 -3.13
C GLY A 160 3.52 -13.69 -1.66
N GLN A 161 2.54 -12.82 -1.41
CA GLN A 161 2.06 -12.41 -0.09
C GLN A 161 0.57 -12.02 -0.17
N THR A 162 -0.15 -12.02 0.96
CA THR A 162 -1.54 -11.50 1.03
C THR A 162 -1.65 -10.07 0.50
N THR A 163 -0.69 -9.23 0.86
CA THR A 163 -0.57 -7.86 0.33
C THR A 163 0.88 -7.67 -0.14
N PRO A 164 1.12 -7.36 -1.43
CA PRO A 164 2.45 -7.19 -2.00
C PRO A 164 3.25 -6.05 -1.36
N GLU A 165 4.56 -6.02 -1.59
CA GLU A 165 5.40 -4.85 -1.24
C GLU A 165 4.94 -3.60 -2.01
N ALA A 166 5.22 -2.41 -1.46
CA ALA A 166 4.63 -1.17 -1.95
C ALA A 166 4.85 -0.91 -3.45
N LEU A 167 6.06 -1.17 -3.95
CA LEU A 167 6.40 -0.96 -5.35
C LEU A 167 5.66 -1.95 -6.27
N GLU A 168 5.61 -3.22 -5.89
CA GLU A 168 4.86 -4.25 -6.61
C GLU A 168 3.36 -3.96 -6.60
N LEU A 169 2.83 -3.55 -5.45
CA LEU A 169 1.42 -3.20 -5.30
C LEU A 169 1.03 -2.05 -6.24
N GLN A 170 1.80 -0.96 -6.27
CA GLN A 170 1.52 0.16 -7.17
C GLN A 170 1.67 -0.24 -8.64
N GLY A 171 2.64 -1.10 -8.98
CA GLY A 171 2.77 -1.65 -10.32
C GLY A 171 1.56 -2.49 -10.75
N LEU A 172 1.04 -3.33 -9.87
CA LEU A 172 -0.19 -4.11 -10.11
C LEU A 172 -1.39 -3.19 -10.33
N LEU A 173 -1.56 -2.14 -9.51
CA LEU A 173 -2.65 -1.17 -9.68
C LEU A 173 -2.50 -0.39 -11.00
N ALA A 174 -1.28 -0.02 -11.39
CA ALA A 174 -1.02 0.64 -12.66
C ALA A 174 -1.35 -0.25 -13.86
N GLU A 175 -1.00 -1.54 -13.78
CA GLU A 175 -1.38 -2.53 -14.79
C GLU A 175 -2.91 -2.71 -14.86
N MET A 176 -3.60 -2.74 -13.72
CA MET A 176 -5.05 -2.76 -13.66
C MET A 176 -5.66 -1.57 -14.40
N VAL A 177 -5.17 -0.35 -14.15
CA VAL A 177 -5.59 0.85 -14.89
C VAL A 177 -5.34 0.69 -16.40
N ALA A 178 -4.12 0.29 -16.78
CA ALA A 178 -3.72 0.15 -18.19
C ALA A 178 -4.54 -0.90 -18.94
N THR A 179 -5.02 -1.93 -18.24
CA THR A 179 -5.83 -3.00 -18.82
C THR A 179 -7.34 -2.70 -18.77
N GLY A 180 -7.76 -1.58 -18.19
CA GLY A 180 -9.16 -1.15 -18.16
C GLY A 180 -9.97 -1.65 -16.96
N VAL A 181 -9.31 -2.14 -15.90
CA VAL A 181 -9.98 -2.44 -14.63
C VAL A 181 -10.54 -1.15 -14.04
N GLY A 182 -11.79 -1.18 -13.58
CA GLY A 182 -12.45 -0.06 -12.91
C GLY A 182 -12.62 -0.26 -11.40
N GLY A 183 -12.56 -1.50 -10.90
CA GLY A 183 -12.76 -1.82 -9.49
C GLY A 183 -11.78 -2.87 -8.95
N VAL A 184 -11.28 -2.67 -7.73
CA VAL A 184 -10.32 -3.56 -7.08
C VAL A 184 -10.77 -3.91 -5.67
N ALA A 185 -10.82 -5.20 -5.37
CA ALA A 185 -10.97 -5.72 -4.01
C ALA A 185 -9.61 -6.19 -3.48
N MET A 186 -9.15 -5.62 -2.36
CA MET A 186 -7.82 -5.87 -1.82
C MET A 186 -7.85 -6.37 -0.38
N GLU A 187 -7.16 -7.46 -0.10
CA GLU A 187 -6.83 -7.88 1.26
C GLU A 187 -5.70 -7.00 1.79
N VAL A 188 -5.93 -6.34 2.92
CA VAL A 188 -4.96 -5.47 3.58
C VAL A 188 -4.57 -6.09 4.92
N SER A 189 -3.49 -6.87 4.91
CA SER A 189 -3.00 -7.56 6.11
C SER A 189 -2.43 -6.57 7.14
N SER A 190 -2.45 -6.95 8.42
CA SER A 190 -1.81 -6.13 9.48
C SER A 190 -0.31 -5.98 9.26
N HIS A 191 0.35 -7.02 8.73
CA HIS A 191 1.77 -6.97 8.39
C HIS A 191 2.05 -5.94 7.29
N ALA A 192 1.17 -5.85 6.29
CA ALA A 192 1.29 -4.86 5.23
C ALA A 192 1.05 -3.44 5.70
N LEU A 193 0.11 -3.26 6.62
CA LEU A 193 -0.10 -1.98 7.29
C LEU A 193 1.13 -1.63 8.12
N GLU A 194 1.57 -2.48 9.04
CA GLU A 194 2.77 -2.27 9.86
C GLU A 194 4.00 -1.88 9.02
N LEU A 195 4.23 -2.59 7.92
CA LEU A 195 5.34 -2.34 7.01
C LEU A 195 5.12 -1.22 5.99
N ARG A 196 3.97 -0.55 6.05
CA ARG A 196 3.58 0.60 5.19
C ARG A 196 3.44 0.27 3.71
N ARG A 197 3.21 -1.01 3.37
CA ARG A 197 3.07 -1.47 1.98
C ARG A 197 1.89 -0.81 1.26
N ALA A 198 0.83 -0.47 2.00
CA ALA A 198 -0.39 0.11 1.47
C ALA A 198 -0.44 1.66 1.57
N ASP A 199 0.58 2.34 2.11
CA ASP A 199 0.54 3.78 2.44
C ASP A 199 0.35 4.70 1.20
N GLY A 200 0.54 4.20 -0.03
CA GLY A 200 0.29 4.93 -1.27
C GLY A 200 -1.05 4.62 -1.96
N VAL A 201 -1.92 3.82 -1.34
CA VAL A 201 -3.19 3.41 -1.96
C VAL A 201 -4.32 4.32 -1.51
N ALA A 202 -5.02 4.92 -2.47
CA ALA A 202 -6.22 5.72 -2.25
C ALA A 202 -7.45 4.80 -2.17
N PHE A 203 -7.95 4.57 -0.94
CA PHE A 203 -9.12 3.71 -0.70
C PHE A 203 -10.43 4.48 -0.80
N ASP A 204 -11.39 3.93 -1.54
CA ASP A 204 -12.77 4.42 -1.54
C ASP A 204 -13.56 3.84 -0.36
N VAL A 205 -13.32 2.57 -0.06
CA VAL A 205 -13.97 1.85 1.04
C VAL A 205 -12.94 1.04 1.82
N ALA A 206 -13.02 1.08 3.15
CA ALA A 206 -12.30 0.16 4.03
C ALA A 206 -13.29 -0.69 4.82
N ILE A 207 -13.04 -1.99 4.91
CA ILE A 207 -13.91 -2.97 5.60
C ILE A 207 -13.13 -3.64 6.73
N PHE A 208 -13.68 -3.62 7.94
CA PHE A 208 -13.18 -4.38 9.08
C PHE A 208 -14.10 -5.57 9.37
N THR A 209 -13.55 -6.77 9.37
CA THR A 209 -14.32 -8.00 9.61
C THR A 209 -14.37 -8.40 11.08
N ASN A 210 -13.23 -8.59 11.73
CA ASN A 210 -13.10 -8.98 13.15
C ASN A 210 -11.63 -8.92 13.59
N LEU A 211 -11.41 -8.97 14.90
CA LEU A 211 -10.10 -9.12 15.52
C LEU A 211 -10.13 -10.22 16.60
N THR A 212 -9.56 -11.37 16.27
CA THR A 212 -9.25 -12.45 17.22
C THR A 212 -7.74 -12.64 17.34
N GLN A 213 -7.28 -13.30 18.39
CA GLN A 213 -5.84 -13.53 18.64
C GLN A 213 -5.18 -14.27 17.48
N ASP A 214 -4.19 -13.61 16.88
CA ASP A 214 -3.36 -14.09 15.76
C ASP A 214 -2.13 -13.17 15.63
N HIS A 215 -1.08 -13.60 14.92
CA HIS A 215 0.09 -12.79 14.55
C HIS A 215 0.82 -12.06 15.70
N LEU A 216 0.76 -12.58 16.93
CA LEU A 216 1.41 -11.97 18.10
C LEU A 216 2.94 -12.13 18.09
N ASP A 217 3.48 -13.06 17.31
CA ASP A 217 4.91 -13.20 17.01
C ASP A 217 5.47 -11.92 16.37
N LEU A 218 4.66 -11.25 15.55
CA LEU A 218 4.99 -9.99 14.91
C LEU A 218 4.63 -8.78 15.78
N HIS A 219 3.40 -8.74 16.28
CA HIS A 219 2.85 -7.53 16.92
C HIS A 219 3.16 -7.44 18.42
N GLY A 220 3.48 -8.55 19.07
CA GLY A 220 3.73 -8.66 20.51
C GLY A 220 2.46 -8.59 21.35
N THR A 221 1.54 -7.66 21.08
CA THR A 221 0.30 -7.48 21.83
C THR A 221 -0.93 -7.35 20.92
N MET A 222 -2.11 -7.72 21.44
CA MET A 222 -3.39 -7.52 20.75
C MET A 222 -3.65 -6.04 20.44
N GLU A 223 -3.23 -5.15 21.34
CA GLU A 223 -3.30 -3.70 21.20
C GLU A 223 -2.53 -3.24 19.96
N ARG A 224 -1.26 -3.64 19.81
CA ARG A 224 -0.45 -3.32 18.62
C ARG A 224 -1.03 -3.92 17.35
N TYR A 225 -1.54 -5.15 17.42
CA TYR A 225 -2.18 -5.80 16.29
C TYR A 225 -3.45 -5.04 15.83
N ALA A 226 -4.27 -4.58 16.77
CA ALA A 226 -5.43 -3.73 16.50
C ALA A 226 -4.99 -2.40 15.89
N GLN A 227 -4.01 -1.72 16.49
CA GLN A 227 -3.47 -0.43 16.02
C GLN A 227 -2.94 -0.53 14.59
N ALA A 228 -2.20 -1.60 14.25
CA ALA A 228 -1.72 -1.84 12.89
C ALA A 228 -2.88 -1.89 11.88
N LYS A 229 -3.98 -2.60 12.20
CA LYS A 229 -5.18 -2.63 11.36
C LYS A 229 -5.93 -1.29 11.31
N ALA A 230 -5.96 -0.57 12.43
CA ALA A 230 -6.63 0.72 12.56
C ALA A 230 -6.08 1.75 11.56
N ARG A 231 -4.78 1.66 11.22
CA ARG A 231 -4.15 2.51 10.20
C ARG A 231 -4.89 2.55 8.87
N LEU A 232 -5.51 1.45 8.45
CA LEU A 232 -6.32 1.44 7.22
C LEU A 232 -7.45 2.47 7.29
N PHE A 233 -8.05 2.68 8.46
CA PHE A 233 -9.20 3.56 8.64
C PHE A 233 -8.79 4.98 9.05
N PHE A 234 -7.96 5.08 10.09
CA PHE A 234 -7.58 6.34 10.73
C PHE A 234 -6.38 7.04 10.07
N GLU A 235 -5.77 6.43 9.05
CA GLU A 235 -4.74 7.09 8.23
C GLU A 235 -5.11 6.97 6.75
N LEU A 236 -5.12 5.76 6.20
CA LEU A 236 -5.15 5.57 4.74
C LEU A 236 -6.50 5.93 4.11
N LEU A 237 -7.61 5.58 4.77
CA LEU A 237 -8.95 5.91 4.33
C LEU A 237 -9.29 7.38 4.64
N ARG A 238 -9.10 7.81 5.89
CA ARG A 238 -9.46 9.17 6.36
C ARG A 238 -8.65 10.26 5.66
N ASP A 239 -7.34 10.10 5.59
CA ASP A 239 -6.43 11.11 5.04
C ASP A 239 -6.19 10.90 3.53
N GLY A 240 -6.84 9.88 2.94
CA GLY A 240 -6.73 9.54 1.54
C GLY A 240 -7.39 10.57 0.61
N PRO A 241 -6.99 10.62 -0.67
CA PRO A 241 -7.47 11.65 -1.60
C PRO A 241 -8.85 11.34 -2.23
N LYS A 242 -9.52 10.25 -1.83
CA LYS A 242 -10.83 9.88 -2.38
C LYS A 242 -11.90 10.83 -1.85
N PRO A 243 -12.89 11.24 -2.67
CA PRO A 243 -13.86 12.26 -2.27
C PRO A 243 -14.94 11.75 -1.31
N ARG A 244 -15.12 10.43 -1.21
CA ARG A 244 -16.18 9.79 -0.41
C ARG A 244 -15.66 8.55 0.33
N PRO A 245 -14.59 8.69 1.14
CA PRO A 245 -14.04 7.56 1.89
C PRO A 245 -15.12 7.00 2.80
N THR A 246 -15.35 5.68 2.78
CA THR A 246 -16.40 5.02 3.57
C THR A 246 -15.82 3.88 4.41
N ALA A 247 -16.03 3.92 5.72
CA ALA A 247 -15.65 2.86 6.64
C ALA A 247 -16.84 1.92 6.86
N VAL A 248 -16.63 0.62 6.66
CA VAL A 248 -17.60 -0.45 6.93
C VAL A 248 -17.05 -1.34 8.04
N LEU A 249 -17.72 -1.37 9.19
CA LEU A 249 -17.16 -1.94 10.42
C LEU A 249 -18.11 -2.97 11.00
N ASN A 250 -17.60 -4.17 11.31
CA ASN A 250 -18.34 -5.13 12.13
C ASN A 250 -18.45 -4.60 13.55
N ALA A 251 -19.66 -4.23 13.98
CA ALA A 251 -19.91 -3.71 15.32
C ALA A 251 -20.35 -4.80 16.32
N ASP A 252 -20.46 -6.06 15.92
CA ASP A 252 -20.49 -7.18 16.87
C ASP A 252 -19.10 -7.47 17.46
N ASP A 253 -18.04 -7.01 16.80
CA ASP A 253 -16.67 -7.04 17.33
C ASP A 253 -16.41 -5.79 18.19
N PRO A 254 -15.94 -5.93 19.44
CA PRO A 254 -15.69 -4.77 20.32
C PRO A 254 -14.75 -3.72 19.72
N VAL A 255 -13.73 -4.13 18.98
CA VAL A 255 -12.76 -3.23 18.32
C VAL A 255 -13.46 -2.47 17.20
N GLY A 256 -14.27 -3.17 16.40
CA GLY A 256 -15.04 -2.54 15.33
C GLY A 256 -16.09 -1.56 15.84
N ALA A 257 -16.77 -1.90 16.95
CA ALA A 257 -17.70 -0.99 17.62
C ALA A 257 -17.00 0.26 18.18
N GLU A 258 -15.81 0.12 18.75
CA GLU A 258 -15.00 1.25 19.22
C GLU A 258 -14.56 2.15 18.06
N TRP A 259 -14.01 1.57 17.00
CA TRP A 259 -13.57 2.33 15.83
C TRP A 259 -14.72 3.06 15.16
N ALA A 260 -15.91 2.45 15.08
CA ALA A 260 -17.09 3.08 14.52
C ALA A 260 -17.47 4.36 15.28
N ARG A 261 -17.45 4.32 16.62
CA ARG A 261 -17.74 5.51 17.45
C ARG A 261 -16.73 6.63 17.18
N ARG A 262 -15.44 6.30 17.12
CA ARG A 262 -14.36 7.27 16.88
C ARG A 262 -14.44 7.87 15.47
N LEU A 263 -14.57 7.03 14.45
CA LEU A 263 -14.62 7.46 13.05
C LEU A 263 -15.88 8.25 12.70
N THR A 264 -17.00 8.09 13.43
CA THR A 264 -18.22 8.85 13.16
C THR A 264 -17.99 10.37 13.31
N ALA A 265 -17.10 10.78 14.22
CA ALA A 265 -16.72 12.18 14.39
C ALA A 265 -15.78 12.67 13.29
N GLU A 266 -14.89 11.81 12.79
CA GLU A 266 -13.87 12.16 11.79
C GLU A 266 -14.37 12.03 10.34
N LEU A 267 -15.36 11.16 10.10
CA LEU A 267 -15.97 10.86 8.80
C LEU A 267 -17.52 10.90 8.88
N PRO A 268 -18.14 12.08 9.09
CA PRO A 268 -19.60 12.19 9.27
C PRO A 268 -20.39 11.65 8.07
N GLY A 269 -21.34 10.75 8.34
CA GLY A 269 -22.19 10.13 7.30
C GLY A 269 -21.43 9.18 6.35
N ARG A 270 -20.26 8.71 6.77
CA ARG A 270 -19.39 7.80 6.00
C ARG A 270 -18.95 6.57 6.78
N VAL A 271 -19.55 6.33 7.93
CA VAL A 271 -19.35 5.13 8.73
C VAL A 271 -20.61 4.28 8.66
N LEU A 272 -20.46 3.02 8.24
CA LEU A 272 -21.51 2.01 8.21
C LEU A 272 -21.14 0.88 9.15
N THR A 273 -22.05 0.53 10.05
CA THR A 273 -21.89 -0.64 10.92
C THR A 273 -22.73 -1.80 10.42
N PHE A 274 -22.18 -3.00 10.54
CA PHE A 274 -22.93 -4.24 10.34
C PHE A 274 -22.80 -5.16 11.54
N GLY A 275 -23.77 -6.05 11.70
CA GLY A 275 -23.78 -7.11 12.70
C GLY A 275 -25.14 -7.79 12.78
N LEU A 276 -25.29 -8.72 13.73
CA LEU A 276 -26.53 -9.47 13.95
C LEU A 276 -27.50 -8.74 14.88
N GLY A 277 -26.99 -7.80 15.69
CA GLY A 277 -27.80 -7.00 16.61
C GLY A 277 -28.76 -6.00 15.91
N PRO A 278 -29.85 -5.59 16.59
CA PRO A 278 -30.86 -4.69 16.02
C PRO A 278 -30.39 -3.24 15.82
N ALA A 279 -29.30 -2.83 16.48
CA ALA A 279 -28.79 -1.46 16.47
C ALA A 279 -27.89 -1.12 15.26
N HIS A 280 -27.60 -2.09 14.39
CA HIS A 280 -26.66 -1.90 13.28
C HIS A 280 -27.34 -1.38 12.02
N ALA A 281 -26.61 -0.55 11.26
CA ALA A 281 -27.11 0.04 10.01
C ALA A 281 -27.44 -1.03 8.96
N VAL A 282 -26.65 -2.11 8.92
CA VAL A 282 -26.89 -3.29 8.08
C VAL A 282 -27.03 -4.52 8.97
N ARG A 283 -28.18 -5.19 8.89
CA ARG A 283 -28.51 -6.40 9.67
C ARG A 283 -29.46 -7.31 8.88
N PRO A 284 -29.52 -8.63 9.20
CA PRO A 284 -30.52 -9.52 8.63
C PRO A 284 -31.93 -8.99 8.91
N ARG A 285 -32.81 -9.03 7.91
CA ARG A 285 -34.25 -8.88 8.14
C ARG A 285 -34.76 -10.24 8.60
N GLY A 286 -35.29 -10.30 9.82
CA GLY A 286 -35.97 -11.48 10.35
C GLY A 286 -37.27 -11.76 9.61
#